data_AF-A0A7S2XRU2-F1
#
_entry.id   AF-A0A7S2XRU2-F1
#
_cell.length_a   1.000
_cell.length_b   1.000
_cell.length_c   1.000
_cell.angle_alpha   90.00
_cell.angle_beta   90.00
_cell.angle_gamma   90.00
#
_symmetry.space_group_name_H-M   'P 1'
#
loop_
_entity.id
_entity.type
_entity.pdbx_description
1 polymer ?
#
loop_
_entity_poly.entity_id
_entity_poly.type
_entity_poly.pdbx_seq_one_letter_code
_entity_poly.pdbx_strand_id
1 'polypeptide(L)'
;DTWDCHINHYDDYDWEELVAYNLTEYFKIIGYTEDMWEGVDETDPDVESKDWDEITEDVQAAMEEVCWTQDLWDNYYATLYYGAFAWADLTQNIKDAWEAIGFNQPKKSWTQQGRDYEDIESKSWFSLENESIFFATLVGFTEDTWDCHINHYDDYDWEELVAENLTEYFETIGYTEDSWEGDDDLDVDDQDWDEIEIEVQAALEEICWTEDLWDNKYATQPEGLILYYGAFAWTDLEMYVRNAWEAI
;
A
#
# COMPACT_ATOMS: atom_id res chain seq x y z
N ASP A 1 -14.31 0.53 -1.68
CA ASP A 1 -12.89 0.44 -2.03
C ASP A 1 -12.20 -0.57 -1.15
N THR A 2 -11.53 -1.54 -1.77
CA THR A 2 -10.72 -2.56 -1.07
C THR A 2 -9.40 -1.95 -0.58
N TRP A 3 -8.91 -0.90 -1.26
CA TRP A 3 -7.70 -0.16 -0.90
C TRP A 3 -7.88 0.55 0.45
N ASP A 4 -8.87 1.45 0.58
CA ASP A 4 -9.04 2.28 1.79
C ASP A 4 -9.33 1.46 3.03
N CYS A 5 -10.03 0.34 2.85
CA CYS A 5 -10.25 -0.64 3.90
C CYS A 5 -8.92 -1.21 4.44
N HIS A 6 -8.07 -1.72 3.55
CA HIS A 6 -6.89 -2.48 3.97
C HIS A 6 -5.66 -1.62 4.28
N ILE A 7 -5.58 -0.39 3.76
CA ILE A 7 -4.34 0.38 3.84
C ILE A 7 -4.41 1.51 4.88
N ASN A 8 -5.45 2.32 4.90
CA ASN A 8 -5.61 3.39 5.90
C ASN A 8 -6.80 3.18 6.83
N HIS A 9 -7.54 2.07 6.69
CA HIS A 9 -8.77 1.81 7.46
C HIS A 9 -9.75 2.99 7.41
N TYR A 10 -9.78 3.69 6.27
CA TYR A 10 -10.53 4.92 6.02
C TYR A 10 -10.13 6.13 6.89
N ASP A 11 -8.98 6.11 7.58
CA ASP A 11 -8.53 7.20 8.47
C ASP A 11 -8.35 8.55 7.76
N ASP A 12 -8.18 8.56 6.43
CA ASP A 12 -8.07 9.79 5.63
C ASP A 12 -9.44 10.36 5.19
N TYR A 13 -10.54 9.66 5.47
CA TYR A 13 -11.89 10.09 5.07
C TYR A 13 -12.44 11.09 6.07
N ASP A 14 -13.14 12.11 5.58
CA ASP A 14 -14.02 12.90 6.44
C ASP A 14 -15.31 12.13 6.77
N TRP A 15 -16.09 12.63 7.75
CA TRP A 15 -17.30 11.93 8.17
C TRP A 15 -18.38 11.92 7.09
N GLU A 16 -18.44 12.93 6.22
CA GLU A 16 -19.38 12.98 5.09
C GLU A 16 -19.05 11.89 4.06
N GLU A 17 -17.77 11.65 3.79
CA GLU A 17 -17.26 10.55 2.96
C GLU A 17 -17.63 9.21 3.60
N LEU A 18 -17.35 8.99 4.89
CA LEU A 18 -17.79 7.77 5.58
C LEU A 18 -19.32 7.54 5.48
N VAL A 19 -20.13 8.61 5.49
CA VAL A 19 -21.58 8.51 5.26
C VAL A 19 -21.88 8.08 3.83
N ALA A 20 -21.21 8.66 2.84
CA ALA A 20 -21.39 8.33 1.43
C ALA A 20 -21.11 6.85 1.13
N TYR A 21 -20.11 6.27 1.82
CA TYR A 21 -19.75 4.85 1.71
C TYR A 21 -20.51 3.92 2.66
N ASN A 22 -21.44 4.43 3.47
CA ASN A 22 -22.17 3.70 4.51
C ASN A 22 -21.28 3.07 5.60
N LEU A 23 -20.09 3.60 5.84
CA LEU A 23 -19.14 3.08 6.83
C LEU A 23 -19.44 3.58 8.25
N THR A 24 -20.13 4.72 8.40
CA THR A 24 -20.38 5.30 9.74
C THR A 24 -21.17 4.40 10.68
N GLU A 25 -21.92 3.41 10.20
CA GLU A 25 -22.61 2.48 11.09
C GLU A 25 -21.64 1.60 11.88
N TYR A 26 -20.54 1.17 11.24
CA TYR A 26 -19.49 0.40 11.87
C TYR A 26 -18.67 1.25 12.85
N PHE A 27 -18.22 2.44 12.44
CA PHE A 27 -17.49 3.37 13.32
C PHE A 27 -18.29 3.77 14.57
N LYS A 28 -19.62 3.93 14.45
CA LYS A 28 -20.50 4.16 15.61
C LYS A 28 -20.57 2.96 16.56
N ILE A 29 -20.50 1.73 16.04
CA ILE A 29 -20.45 0.51 16.87
C ILE A 29 -19.10 0.43 17.59
N ILE A 30 -18.00 0.76 16.89
CA ILE A 30 -16.63 0.83 17.43
C ILE A 30 -16.54 1.87 18.56
N GLY A 31 -17.28 2.97 18.44
CA GLY A 31 -17.45 3.96 19.50
C GLY A 31 -17.14 5.40 19.06
N TYR A 32 -16.75 5.58 17.80
CA TYR A 32 -16.51 6.90 17.22
C TYR A 32 -17.80 7.70 17.07
N THR A 33 -17.68 9.01 17.27
CA THR A 33 -18.69 10.00 16.93
C THR A 33 -18.12 10.92 15.84
N GLU A 34 -19.00 11.63 15.13
CA GLU A 34 -18.59 12.64 14.15
C GLU A 34 -17.64 13.67 14.76
N ASP A 35 -17.96 14.18 15.95
CA ASP A 35 -17.11 15.15 16.63
C ASP A 35 -15.73 14.56 16.98
N MET A 36 -15.63 13.28 17.34
CA MET A 36 -14.35 12.61 17.59
C MET A 36 -13.52 12.44 16.32
N TRP A 37 -14.16 11.94 15.25
CA TRP A 37 -13.54 11.68 13.97
C TRP A 37 -12.99 12.95 13.30
N GLU A 38 -13.77 14.03 13.34
CA GLU A 38 -13.40 15.35 12.81
C GLU A 38 -12.42 16.13 13.72
N GLY A 39 -11.98 15.52 14.84
CA GLY A 39 -11.08 16.15 15.80
C GLY A 39 -11.68 17.36 16.54
N VAL A 40 -13.00 17.49 16.57
CA VAL A 40 -13.73 18.51 17.36
C VAL A 40 -13.74 18.11 18.84
N ASP A 41 -13.86 16.81 19.12
CA ASP A 41 -13.70 16.19 20.43
C ASP A 41 -12.40 15.37 20.43
N GLU A 42 -11.37 15.86 21.11
CA GLU A 42 -10.05 15.19 21.20
C GLU A 42 -10.05 13.95 22.11
N THR A 43 -11.21 13.34 22.36
CA THR A 43 -11.31 12.11 23.16
C THR A 43 -11.37 10.89 22.25
N ASP A 44 -10.52 9.91 22.55
CA ASP A 44 -10.54 8.62 21.87
C ASP A 44 -11.71 7.75 22.39
N PRO A 45 -12.30 6.90 21.53
CA PRO A 45 -13.29 5.95 22.00
C PRO A 45 -12.68 4.94 22.97
N ASP A 46 -13.47 4.47 23.96
CA ASP A 46 -13.02 3.55 25.02
C ASP A 46 -12.38 2.26 24.49
N VAL A 47 -12.73 1.89 23.25
CA VAL A 47 -12.15 0.76 22.52
C VAL A 47 -10.64 0.91 22.39
N GLU A 48 -10.09 2.07 22.03
CA GLU A 48 -8.65 2.36 21.77
C GLU A 48 -7.70 2.05 22.94
N SER A 49 -8.25 1.75 24.11
CA SER A 49 -7.51 1.42 25.33
C SER A 49 -7.59 -0.05 25.75
N LYS A 50 -8.22 -0.89 24.92
CA LYS A 50 -8.51 -2.31 25.21
C LYS A 50 -7.81 -3.23 24.22
N ASP A 51 -7.39 -4.39 24.69
CA ASP A 51 -6.95 -5.48 23.82
C ASP A 51 -8.17 -6.07 23.07
N TRP A 52 -7.94 -6.76 21.95
CA TRP A 52 -9.00 -7.32 21.11
C TRP A 52 -9.88 -8.30 21.89
N ASP A 53 -9.31 -9.06 22.82
CA ASP A 53 -10.06 -10.00 23.66
C ASP A 53 -10.86 -9.32 24.80
N GLU A 54 -10.68 -8.01 24.99
CA GLU A 54 -11.39 -7.20 25.96
C GLU A 54 -12.58 -6.42 25.36
N ILE A 55 -12.71 -6.37 24.04
CA ILE A 55 -13.84 -5.74 23.33
C ILE A 55 -14.94 -6.77 23.01
N THR A 56 -16.17 -6.29 22.76
CA THR A 56 -17.33 -7.18 22.55
C THR A 56 -17.35 -7.75 21.12
N GLU A 57 -17.95 -8.93 20.93
CA GLU A 57 -18.11 -9.55 19.60
C GLU A 57 -18.77 -8.62 18.56
N ASP A 58 -19.74 -7.79 18.97
CA ASP A 58 -20.38 -6.82 18.06
C ASP A 58 -19.39 -5.72 17.59
N VAL A 59 -18.43 -5.34 18.43
CA VAL A 59 -17.37 -4.37 18.09
C VAL A 59 -16.35 -5.03 17.19
N GLN A 60 -15.89 -6.24 17.52
CA GLN A 60 -14.99 -7.02 16.66
C GLN A 60 -15.57 -7.21 15.25
N ALA A 61 -16.86 -7.55 15.14
CA ALA A 61 -17.52 -7.68 13.84
C ALA A 61 -17.58 -6.36 13.07
N ALA A 62 -17.85 -5.23 13.75
CA ALA A 62 -17.82 -3.92 13.10
C ALA A 62 -16.40 -3.52 12.65
N MET A 63 -15.39 -3.88 13.44
CA MET A 63 -13.98 -3.68 13.11
C MET A 63 -13.58 -4.48 11.87
N GLU A 64 -13.97 -5.76 11.77
CA GLU A 64 -13.72 -6.59 10.58
C GLU A 64 -14.37 -6.00 9.31
N GLU A 65 -15.53 -5.36 9.42
CA GLU A 65 -16.20 -4.70 8.29
C GLU A 65 -15.48 -3.44 7.81
N VAL A 66 -14.66 -2.82 8.67
CA VAL A 66 -13.72 -1.75 8.30
C VAL A 66 -12.27 -2.27 8.28
N CYS A 67 -12.10 -3.57 8.02
CA CYS A 67 -10.84 -4.27 7.81
C CYS A 67 -9.85 -4.33 8.98
N TRP A 68 -10.26 -3.92 10.18
CA TRP A 68 -9.52 -4.21 11.40
C TRP A 68 -9.64 -5.69 11.76
N THR A 69 -8.50 -6.37 11.81
CA THR A 69 -8.40 -7.73 12.35
C THR A 69 -7.92 -7.71 13.79
N GLN A 70 -8.14 -8.81 14.52
CA GLN A 70 -7.56 -9.00 15.86
C GLN A 70 -6.07 -8.67 15.89
N ASP A 71 -5.36 -9.21 14.91
CA ASP A 71 -3.93 -9.10 14.87
C ASP A 71 -3.47 -7.67 14.56
N LEU A 72 -4.21 -6.92 13.74
CA LEU A 72 -3.93 -5.51 13.52
C LEU A 72 -4.18 -4.67 14.78
N TRP A 73 -5.29 -4.93 15.46
CA TRP A 73 -5.70 -4.19 16.66
C TRP A 73 -4.75 -4.40 17.84
N ASP A 74 -4.43 -5.67 18.15
CA ASP A 74 -3.53 -6.02 19.25
C ASP A 74 -2.10 -5.50 19.03
N ASN A 75 -1.75 -5.18 17.77
CA ASN A 75 -0.47 -4.61 17.40
C ASN A 75 -0.56 -3.12 16.99
N TYR A 76 -1.71 -2.45 17.17
CA TYR A 76 -1.97 -1.10 16.65
C TYR A 76 -1.01 0.00 17.14
N TYR A 77 -0.65 -0.03 18.42
CA TYR A 77 0.37 0.89 18.94
C TYR A 77 1.79 0.55 18.45
N ALA A 78 1.99 -0.68 18.00
CA ALA A 78 3.19 -1.10 17.29
C ALA A 78 3.15 -0.76 15.80
N THR A 79 2.13 -0.07 15.30
CA THR A 79 1.96 0.23 13.88
C THR A 79 1.81 1.72 13.59
N LEU A 80 1.03 2.47 14.38
CA LEU A 80 0.93 3.93 14.28
C LEU A 80 2.23 4.67 14.64
N TYR A 81 3.05 4.10 15.53
CA TYR A 81 4.37 4.66 15.85
C TYR A 81 5.45 4.26 14.82
N TYR A 82 5.11 3.39 13.85
CA TYR A 82 6.06 2.60 13.07
C TYR A 82 6.22 3.00 11.61
N GLY A 83 5.54 4.06 11.16
CA GLY A 83 6.03 4.90 10.04
C GLY A 83 7.37 5.60 10.32
N ALA A 84 7.95 5.42 11.52
CA ALA A 84 9.19 6.04 11.96
C ALA A 84 10.16 5.06 12.68
N PHE A 85 10.14 3.76 12.39
CA PHE A 85 11.24 2.91 12.87
C PHE A 85 12.47 3.19 12.03
N ALA A 86 13.48 3.82 12.64
CA ALA A 86 14.82 3.73 12.12
C ALA A 86 15.13 2.23 11.98
N TRP A 87 15.73 1.79 10.87
CA TRP A 87 16.16 0.40 10.69
C TRP A 87 16.87 -0.22 11.91
N ALA A 88 17.49 0.60 12.75
CA ALA A 88 18.07 0.17 14.03
C ALA A 88 17.06 -0.53 14.96
N ASP A 89 15.79 -0.16 14.89
CA ASP A 89 14.75 -0.50 15.85
C ASP A 89 13.84 -1.65 15.37
N LEU A 90 13.92 -2.05 14.08
CA LEU A 90 13.24 -3.26 13.60
C LEU A 90 13.74 -4.49 14.37
N THR A 91 12.92 -5.54 14.47
CA THR A 91 13.37 -6.83 14.99
C THR A 91 14.38 -7.47 14.02
N GLN A 92 15.30 -8.30 14.51
CA GLN A 92 16.36 -8.85 13.63
C GLN A 92 15.77 -9.73 12.52
N ASN A 93 14.70 -10.47 12.80
CA ASN A 93 13.99 -11.29 11.81
C ASN A 93 13.33 -10.46 10.70
N ILE A 94 12.77 -9.28 11.02
CA ILE A 94 12.29 -8.35 10.00
C ILE A 94 13.46 -7.85 9.15
N LYS A 95 14.57 -7.43 9.79
CA LYS A 95 15.76 -6.98 9.04
C LYS A 95 16.27 -8.08 8.13
N ASP A 96 16.29 -9.32 8.60
CA ASP A 96 16.72 -10.48 7.82
C ASP A 96 15.77 -10.74 6.64
N ALA A 97 14.45 -10.61 6.83
CA ALA A 97 13.46 -10.74 5.76
C ALA A 97 13.61 -9.65 4.68
N TRP A 98 13.76 -8.39 5.09
CA TRP A 98 13.99 -7.28 4.16
C TRP A 98 15.36 -7.37 3.48
N GLU A 99 16.41 -7.74 4.20
CA GLU A 99 17.74 -7.96 3.63
C GLU A 99 17.72 -9.08 2.58
N ALA A 100 16.90 -10.11 2.81
CA ALA A 100 16.72 -11.22 1.87
C ALA A 100 16.03 -10.78 0.57
N ILE A 101 15.10 -9.83 0.61
CA ILE A 101 14.44 -9.27 -0.58
C ILE A 101 15.13 -8.02 -1.15
N GLY A 102 16.37 -7.75 -0.72
CA GLY A 102 17.23 -6.70 -1.29
C GLY A 102 17.19 -5.34 -0.57
N PHE A 103 16.28 -5.16 0.39
CA PHE A 103 16.18 -3.96 1.21
C PHE A 103 17.14 -4.05 2.39
N ASN A 104 18.22 -3.27 2.38
CA ASN A 104 19.15 -3.15 3.51
C ASN A 104 19.07 -1.76 4.16
N GLN A 105 19.59 -1.64 5.40
CA GLN A 105 19.77 -0.40 6.20
C GLN A 105 19.70 0.89 5.38
N PRO A 106 19.10 2.00 5.87
CA PRO A 106 18.91 3.19 5.07
C PRO A 106 20.26 3.62 4.50
N LYS A 107 20.40 3.44 3.18
CA LYS A 107 21.39 4.15 2.40
C LYS A 107 21.24 5.60 2.85
N LYS A 108 22.32 6.21 3.34
CA LYS A 108 22.34 7.66 3.50
C LYS A 108 22.08 8.21 2.11
N SER A 109 20.83 8.63 1.90
CA SER A 109 20.21 8.88 0.61
C SER A 109 20.05 7.63 -0.28
N TRP A 110 18.79 7.36 -0.62
CA TRP A 110 18.39 6.57 -1.78
C TRP A 110 18.95 7.13 -3.11
N THR A 111 19.68 8.26 -3.08
CA THR A 111 20.31 8.90 -4.25
C THR A 111 21.82 8.64 -4.41
N GLN A 112 22.47 7.77 -3.63
CA GLN A 112 23.93 7.60 -3.76
C GLN A 112 24.36 6.22 -4.27
N GLN A 113 24.55 6.19 -5.60
CA GLN A 113 25.32 5.29 -6.45
C GLN A 113 26.24 4.29 -5.74
N GLY A 114 26.12 3.00 -6.10
CA GLY A 114 27.28 2.12 -6.05
C GLY A 114 27.08 0.64 -5.80
N ARG A 115 25.85 0.09 -5.84
CA ARG A 115 25.65 -1.36 -5.94
C ARG A 115 24.48 -1.66 -6.85
N ASP A 116 24.75 -2.46 -7.89
CA ASP A 116 23.81 -3.09 -8.81
C ASP A 116 22.89 -4.06 -8.03
N TYR A 117 21.99 -3.52 -7.20
CA TYR A 117 20.84 -4.27 -6.74
C TYR A 117 19.75 -4.00 -7.78
N GLU A 118 19.31 -5.06 -8.46
CA GLU A 118 18.15 -5.00 -9.36
C GLU A 118 16.98 -4.40 -8.58
N ASP A 119 16.31 -3.43 -9.20
CA ASP A 119 15.15 -2.79 -8.60
C ASP A 119 14.03 -3.81 -8.54
N ILE A 120 13.71 -4.28 -7.34
CA ILE A 120 12.70 -5.33 -7.17
C ILE A 120 11.31 -4.81 -7.53
N GLU A 121 11.10 -3.50 -7.39
CA GLU A 121 9.85 -2.82 -7.74
C GLU A 121 9.66 -2.81 -9.27
N SER A 122 10.75 -2.84 -10.04
CA SER A 122 10.70 -2.98 -11.49
C SER A 122 10.53 -4.43 -11.97
N LYS A 123 10.19 -5.39 -11.08
CA LYS A 123 9.96 -6.78 -11.45
C LYS A 123 8.50 -7.16 -11.25
N SER A 124 7.96 -7.88 -12.23
CA SER A 124 6.69 -8.58 -12.08
C SER A 124 6.80 -9.66 -11.02
N TRP A 125 5.67 -10.09 -10.47
CA TRP A 125 5.57 -11.16 -9.49
C TRP A 125 6.27 -12.44 -9.94
N PHE A 126 6.18 -12.78 -11.24
CA PHE A 126 6.80 -13.97 -11.80
C PHE A 126 8.32 -13.84 -12.03
N SER A 127 8.81 -12.61 -12.16
CA SER A 127 10.24 -12.28 -12.21
C SER A 127 10.89 -12.20 -10.82
N LEU A 128 10.09 -12.20 -9.76
CA LEU A 128 10.59 -12.26 -8.39
C LEU A 128 11.26 -13.61 -8.08
N GLU A 129 12.31 -13.57 -7.25
CA GLU A 129 12.88 -14.79 -6.70
C GLU A 129 11.89 -15.45 -5.72
N ASN A 130 11.93 -16.78 -5.57
CA ASN A 130 11.02 -17.48 -4.64
C ASN A 130 11.06 -16.94 -3.20
N GLU A 131 12.22 -16.41 -2.78
CA GLU A 131 12.37 -15.78 -1.47
C GLU A 131 11.60 -14.45 -1.42
N SER A 132 11.70 -13.63 -2.46
CA SER A 132 10.90 -12.42 -2.65
C SER A 132 9.41 -12.70 -2.72
N ILE A 133 8.97 -13.68 -3.51
CA ILE A 133 7.57 -14.12 -3.56
C ILE A 133 7.11 -14.56 -2.17
N PHE A 134 7.91 -15.37 -1.48
CA PHE A 134 7.56 -15.85 -0.14
C PHE A 134 7.33 -14.69 0.81
N PHE A 135 8.25 -13.73 0.86
CA PHE A 135 8.12 -12.57 1.73
C PHE A 135 6.97 -11.66 1.27
N ALA A 136 6.87 -11.31 -0.01
CA ALA A 136 5.75 -10.51 -0.53
C ALA A 136 4.38 -11.16 -0.20
N THR A 137 4.26 -12.49 -0.37
CA THR A 137 3.06 -13.25 0.05
C THR A 137 2.84 -13.15 1.56
N LEU A 138 3.91 -13.24 2.34
CA LEU A 138 3.87 -13.17 3.80
C LEU A 138 3.40 -11.81 4.31
N VAL A 139 3.59 -10.76 3.51
CA VAL A 139 3.20 -9.39 3.85
C VAL A 139 1.82 -9.00 3.31
N GLY A 140 1.13 -9.93 2.63
CA GLY A 140 -0.21 -9.72 2.10
C GLY A 140 -0.27 -9.42 0.60
N PHE A 141 0.87 -9.32 -0.11
CA PHE A 141 0.83 -9.21 -1.57
C PHE A 141 0.39 -10.52 -2.20
N THR A 142 -0.55 -10.40 -3.12
CA THR A 142 -0.75 -11.35 -4.21
C THR A 142 -0.04 -10.84 -5.45
N GLU A 143 0.06 -11.73 -6.44
CA GLU A 143 0.42 -11.40 -7.83
C GLU A 143 -0.32 -10.14 -8.32
N ASP A 144 -1.66 -10.17 -8.31
CA ASP A 144 -2.50 -9.04 -8.74
C ASP A 144 -2.13 -7.73 -8.04
N THR A 145 -1.98 -7.75 -6.71
CA THR A 145 -1.68 -6.51 -5.96
C THR A 145 -0.25 -6.03 -6.17
N TRP A 146 0.72 -6.93 -6.36
CA TRP A 146 2.11 -6.56 -6.61
C TRP A 146 2.25 -5.97 -8.01
N ASP A 147 1.73 -6.67 -9.01
CA ASP A 147 1.89 -6.26 -10.40
C ASP A 147 1.14 -4.97 -10.68
N CYS A 148 -0.02 -4.76 -10.06
CA CYS A 148 -0.78 -3.53 -10.21
C CYS A 148 -0.20 -2.37 -9.41
N HIS A 149 0.04 -2.52 -8.10
CA HIS A 149 0.37 -1.38 -7.23
C HIS A 149 1.87 -1.10 -7.06
N ILE A 150 2.75 -2.02 -7.46
CA ILE A 150 4.20 -1.90 -7.24
C ILE A 150 4.94 -1.89 -8.55
N ASN A 151 4.69 -2.89 -9.37
CA ASN A 151 5.31 -2.96 -10.67
C ASN A 151 4.62 -2.05 -11.69
N HIS A 152 3.32 -1.74 -11.49
CA HIS A 152 2.47 -1.11 -12.50
C HIS A 152 2.56 -1.80 -13.88
N TYR A 153 2.78 -3.12 -13.84
CA TYR A 153 3.06 -3.96 -15.00
C TYR A 153 4.29 -3.57 -15.84
N ASP A 154 5.20 -2.73 -15.33
CA ASP A 154 6.38 -2.24 -16.06
C ASP A 154 7.32 -3.36 -16.55
N ASP A 155 7.31 -4.54 -15.91
CA ASP A 155 8.14 -5.69 -16.30
C ASP A 155 7.45 -6.63 -17.31
N TYR A 156 6.19 -6.36 -17.65
CA TYR A 156 5.42 -7.17 -18.61
C TYR A 156 5.83 -6.82 -20.05
N ASP A 157 5.95 -7.82 -20.90
CA ASP A 157 5.94 -7.61 -22.36
C ASP A 157 4.51 -7.40 -22.89
N TRP A 158 4.38 -6.94 -24.14
CA TRP A 158 3.05 -6.65 -24.69
C TRP A 158 2.20 -7.92 -24.85
N GLU A 159 2.80 -9.09 -25.10
CA GLU A 159 2.07 -10.37 -25.18
C GLU A 159 1.50 -10.76 -23.81
N GLU A 160 2.24 -10.52 -22.74
CA GLU A 160 1.80 -10.71 -21.36
C GLU A 160 0.66 -9.76 -20.99
N LEU A 161 0.75 -8.47 -21.36
CA LEU A 161 -0.36 -7.52 -21.20
C LEU A 161 -1.63 -7.97 -21.95
N VAL A 162 -1.48 -8.53 -23.15
CA VAL A 162 -2.61 -9.11 -23.92
C VAL A 162 -3.20 -10.31 -23.19
N ALA A 163 -2.36 -11.17 -22.60
CA ALA A 163 -2.81 -12.36 -21.87
C ALA A 163 -3.63 -11.98 -20.63
N GLU A 164 -3.23 -10.91 -19.93
CA GLU A 164 -3.95 -10.36 -18.77
C GLU A 164 -5.13 -9.46 -19.14
N ASN A 165 -5.35 -9.19 -20.43
CA ASN A 165 -6.38 -8.28 -20.96
C ASN A 165 -6.21 -6.82 -20.50
N LEU A 166 -4.96 -6.37 -20.29
CA LEU A 166 -4.65 -5.02 -19.85
C LEU A 166 -4.43 -4.04 -21.01
N THR A 167 -4.21 -4.55 -22.24
CA THR A 167 -3.82 -3.69 -23.37
C THR A 167 -4.83 -2.61 -23.73
N GLU A 168 -6.12 -2.79 -23.45
CA GLU A 168 -7.11 -1.73 -23.73
C GLU A 168 -6.86 -0.46 -22.91
N TYR A 169 -6.33 -0.59 -21.69
CA TYR A 169 -5.99 0.54 -20.83
C TYR A 169 -4.71 1.22 -21.33
N PHE A 170 -3.66 0.45 -21.63
CA PHE A 170 -2.42 0.97 -22.21
C PHE A 170 -2.64 1.65 -23.58
N GLU A 171 -3.47 1.08 -24.45
CA GLU A 171 -3.87 1.70 -25.72
C GLU A 171 -4.65 3.01 -25.51
N THR A 172 -5.46 3.10 -24.45
CA THR A 172 -6.18 4.33 -24.08
C THR A 172 -5.23 5.42 -23.60
N ILE A 173 -4.20 5.05 -22.83
CA ILE A 173 -3.15 5.95 -22.36
C ILE A 173 -2.28 6.47 -23.52
N GLY A 174 -2.17 5.68 -24.58
CA GLY A 174 -1.47 6.04 -25.82
C GLY A 174 -0.33 5.10 -26.19
N TYR A 175 -0.11 4.04 -25.42
CA TYR A 175 0.86 3.02 -25.75
C TYR A 175 0.41 2.16 -26.93
N THR A 176 1.40 1.66 -27.64
CA THR A 176 1.29 0.61 -28.65
C THR A 176 2.35 -0.44 -28.34
N GLU A 177 2.23 -1.65 -28.90
CA GLU A 177 3.28 -2.69 -28.80
C GLU A 177 4.68 -2.12 -29.12
N ASP A 178 4.79 -1.36 -30.22
CA ASP A 178 6.04 -0.74 -30.66
C ASP A 178 6.59 0.30 -29.65
N SER A 179 5.73 1.06 -28.97
CA SER A 179 6.17 2.09 -28.03
C SER A 179 6.43 1.54 -26.63
N TRP A 180 5.66 0.51 -26.20
CA TRP A 180 5.84 -0.18 -24.93
C TRP A 180 7.15 -0.98 -24.89
N GLU A 181 7.44 -1.73 -25.95
CA GLU A 181 8.70 -2.48 -26.06
C GLU A 181 9.87 -1.62 -26.53
N GLY A 182 9.60 -0.35 -26.85
CA GLY A 182 10.56 0.65 -27.32
C GLY A 182 11.10 1.55 -26.21
N ASP A 183 11.87 2.56 -26.60
CA ASP A 183 12.31 3.65 -25.72
C ASP A 183 11.53 4.95 -26.04
N ASP A 184 10.27 4.82 -26.45
CA ASP A 184 9.45 5.96 -26.89
C ASP A 184 8.66 6.53 -25.71
N ASP A 185 9.08 7.70 -25.20
CA ASP A 185 8.32 8.46 -24.20
C ASP A 185 6.99 8.96 -24.77
N LEU A 186 5.91 8.88 -23.98
CA LEU A 186 4.60 9.43 -24.35
C LEU A 186 4.43 10.86 -23.83
N ASP A 187 3.65 11.68 -24.54
CA ASP A 187 3.31 13.05 -24.11
C ASP A 187 2.55 13.07 -22.76
N VAL A 188 1.92 11.94 -22.36
CA VAL A 188 1.21 11.82 -21.08
C VAL A 188 2.18 11.78 -19.91
N ASP A 189 3.35 11.16 -20.06
CA ASP A 189 4.36 10.97 -19.00
C ASP A 189 4.90 12.30 -18.44
N ASP A 190 4.73 13.40 -19.19
CA ASP A 190 5.15 14.76 -18.83
C ASP A 190 4.00 15.64 -18.26
N GLN A 191 2.77 15.11 -18.15
CA GLN A 191 1.59 15.85 -17.69
C GLN A 191 1.36 15.66 -16.18
N ASP A 192 0.97 16.73 -15.49
CA ASP A 192 0.38 16.61 -14.16
C ASP A 192 -1.01 15.93 -14.30
N TRP A 193 -1.48 15.20 -13.29
CA TRP A 193 -2.72 14.42 -13.33
C TRP A 193 -3.92 15.27 -13.76
N ASP A 194 -4.03 16.52 -13.28
CA ASP A 194 -5.12 17.43 -13.62
C ASP A 194 -5.06 17.96 -15.08
N GLU A 195 -3.96 17.74 -15.79
CA GLU A 195 -3.78 18.03 -17.21
C GLU A 195 -4.17 16.84 -18.11
N ILE A 196 -4.26 15.63 -17.55
CA ILE A 196 -4.60 14.40 -18.26
C ILE A 196 -6.09 14.36 -18.62
N GLU A 197 -6.43 13.86 -19.80
CA GLU A 197 -7.83 13.66 -20.21
C GLU A 197 -8.53 12.63 -19.29
N ILE A 198 -9.78 12.89 -18.90
CA ILE A 198 -10.53 12.03 -17.96
C ILE A 198 -10.65 10.56 -18.40
N GLU A 199 -10.66 10.30 -19.71
CA GLU A 199 -10.69 8.93 -20.24
C GLU A 199 -9.35 8.21 -20.02
N VAL A 200 -8.23 8.94 -20.04
CA VAL A 200 -6.88 8.44 -19.75
C VAL A 200 -6.68 8.26 -18.24
N GLN A 201 -7.17 9.19 -17.41
CA GLN A 201 -7.17 9.02 -15.94
C GLN A 201 -7.89 7.73 -15.53
N ALA A 202 -9.08 7.47 -16.09
CA ALA A 202 -9.82 6.25 -15.81
C ALA A 202 -9.06 4.99 -16.24
N ALA A 203 -8.30 5.03 -17.34
CA ALA A 203 -7.46 3.91 -17.76
C ALA A 203 -6.25 3.72 -16.83
N LEU A 204 -5.63 4.81 -16.36
CA LEU A 204 -4.56 4.80 -15.37
C LEU A 204 -5.01 4.18 -14.04
N GLU A 205 -6.22 4.53 -13.57
CA GLU A 205 -6.82 3.95 -12.36
C GLU A 205 -7.01 2.42 -12.47
N GLU A 206 -7.37 1.92 -13.66
CA GLU A 206 -7.55 0.48 -13.90
C GLU A 206 -6.22 -0.30 -13.88
N ILE A 207 -5.09 0.38 -14.09
CA ILE A 207 -3.74 -0.16 -13.87
C ILE A 207 -3.10 0.40 -12.58
N CYS A 208 -3.94 0.76 -11.61
CA CYS A 208 -3.61 1.13 -10.24
C CYS A 208 -2.77 2.40 -10.04
N TRP A 209 -2.70 3.29 -11.03
CA TRP A 209 -2.23 4.64 -10.80
C TRP A 209 -3.30 5.48 -10.11
N THR A 210 -2.87 6.32 -9.18
CA THR A 210 -3.71 7.35 -8.55
C THR A 210 -3.10 8.71 -8.81
N GLU A 211 -3.90 9.78 -8.67
CA GLU A 211 -3.43 11.17 -8.76
C GLU A 211 -2.18 11.40 -7.91
N ASP A 212 -2.20 10.89 -6.69
CA ASP A 212 -1.07 11.04 -5.79
C ASP A 212 0.16 10.28 -6.27
N LEU A 213 0.02 9.04 -6.74
CA LEU A 213 1.16 8.27 -7.27
C LEU A 213 1.75 8.95 -8.51
N TRP A 214 0.88 9.45 -9.39
CA TRP A 214 1.25 10.09 -10.65
C TRP A 214 1.99 11.41 -10.45
N ASP A 215 1.39 12.35 -9.70
CA ASP A 215 1.94 13.70 -9.49
C ASP A 215 3.15 13.73 -8.56
N ASN A 216 3.50 12.59 -7.96
CA ASN A 216 4.59 12.48 -7.03
C ASN A 216 4.47 13.52 -5.87
N LYS A 217 3.23 13.79 -5.42
CA LYS A 217 2.88 14.78 -4.38
C LYS A 217 3.56 14.56 -3.03
N TYR A 218 3.83 13.32 -2.63
CA TYR A 218 4.64 12.94 -1.46
C TYR A 218 6.19 13.06 -1.61
N ALA A 219 6.78 13.46 -2.77
CA ALA A 219 8.24 13.49 -2.97
C ALA A 219 8.84 14.87 -2.70
N THR A 220 8.00 15.88 -2.53
CA THR A 220 8.43 17.28 -2.47
C THR A 220 8.18 17.96 -1.12
N GLN A 221 8.02 17.21 -0.01
CA GLN A 221 8.02 17.78 1.34
C GLN A 221 9.46 18.22 1.76
N PRO A 222 9.74 19.52 1.99
CA PRO A 222 11.13 20.00 2.12
C PRO A 222 11.84 19.76 3.46
N GLU A 223 11.20 19.15 4.47
CA GLU A 223 11.82 18.99 5.80
C GLU A 223 11.63 17.59 6.38
N GLY A 224 12.29 16.61 5.75
CA GLY A 224 13.03 15.62 6.52
C GLY A 224 12.35 14.29 6.85
N LEU A 225 11.20 13.95 6.28
CA LEU A 225 10.70 12.56 6.30
C LEU A 225 9.65 12.39 5.18
N ILE A 226 9.53 11.14 4.73
CA ILE A 226 8.69 10.60 3.65
C ILE A 226 9.46 10.46 2.32
N LEU A 227 9.92 9.22 2.10
CA LEU A 227 10.31 8.69 0.80
C LEU A 227 9.06 8.06 0.19
N TYR A 228 8.83 8.39 -1.07
CA TYR A 228 7.96 7.69 -2.00
C TYR A 228 8.52 6.33 -2.40
N TYR A 229 7.63 5.53 -3.00
CA TYR A 229 7.83 4.22 -3.61
C TYR A 229 8.16 3.15 -2.55
N GLY A 230 7.20 2.24 -2.32
CA GLY A 230 7.38 1.06 -1.45
C GLY A 230 7.17 1.25 0.06
N ALA A 231 6.62 2.38 0.52
CA ALA A 231 6.27 2.56 1.94
C ALA A 231 4.87 2.00 2.25
N PHE A 232 4.77 0.67 2.22
CA PHE A 232 3.61 -0.07 2.71
C PHE A 232 3.27 0.24 4.17
N ALA A 233 2.00 0.15 4.53
CA ALA A 233 1.58 0.02 5.92
C ALA A 233 2.17 -1.29 6.51
N TRP A 234 3.06 -1.13 7.48
CA TRP A 234 3.99 -2.12 8.03
C TRP A 234 3.37 -3.20 8.97
N THR A 235 2.08 -3.48 8.88
CA THR A 235 1.32 -4.04 10.02
C THR A 235 0.90 -5.50 9.87
N ASP A 236 0.64 -5.96 8.64
CA ASP A 236 0.25 -7.36 8.37
C ASP A 236 1.45 -8.33 8.33
N LEU A 237 2.66 -7.78 8.23
CA LEU A 237 3.92 -8.48 8.01
C LEU A 237 4.41 -9.33 9.18
N GLU A 238 4.27 -8.85 10.42
CA GLU A 238 4.87 -9.53 11.58
C GLU A 238 4.10 -10.78 12.00
N MET A 239 2.82 -10.87 11.65
CA MET A 239 1.92 -11.85 12.25
C MET A 239 1.83 -13.15 11.44
N TYR A 240 1.84 -13.08 10.10
CA TYR A 240 1.87 -14.30 9.27
C TYR A 240 3.19 -15.09 9.40
N VAL A 241 4.32 -14.40 9.64
CA VAL A 241 5.63 -15.02 9.93
C VAL A 241 5.55 -15.90 11.19
N ARG A 242 4.76 -15.50 12.18
CA ARG A 242 4.65 -16.17 13.48
C ARG A 242 3.71 -17.37 13.43
N ASN A 243 2.57 -17.24 12.75
CA ASN A 243 1.57 -18.32 12.66
C ASN A 243 2.00 -19.47 11.72
N ALA A 244 2.77 -19.18 10.67
CA ALA A 244 3.39 -20.21 9.83
C ALA A 244 4.44 -21.06 10.58
N TRP A 245 5.02 -20.52 11.65
CA TRP A 245 6.04 -21.19 12.48
C TRP A 245 5.46 -22.13 13.53
N GLU A 246 4.25 -21.88 14.06
CA GLU A 246 3.62 -22.80 15.03
C GLU A 246 2.93 -24.01 14.38
N ALA A 247 2.84 -24.02 13.04
CA ALA A 247 2.26 -25.10 12.25
C ALA A 247 3.28 -26.11 11.65
N ILE A 248 4.59 -25.94 11.92
CA ILE A 248 5.70 -26.85 11.53
C ILE A 248 6.36 -27.43 12.79
#